data_AF-A0A2N2KSY0-F1
#
_entry.id   AF-A0A2N2KSY0-F1
#
_cell.length_a   1.000
_cell.length_b   1.000
_cell.length_c   1.000
_cell.angle_alpha   90.00
_cell.angle_beta   90.00
_cell.angle_gamma   90.00
#
_symmetry.space_group_name_H-M   'P 1'
#
loop_
_entity.id
_entity.type
_entity.pdbx_description
1 polymer ?
#
loop_
_entity_poly.entity_id
_entity_poly.type
_entity_poly.pdbx_seq_one_letter_code
_entity_poly.pdbx_strand_id
1 'polypeptide(L)'
;MKKFILPLVLLLAIGMLAAVESDPSAVVGYVKYPCVAGNNMLALPMVDAYTTANELGDAISATTVGYFDTATQLWSTVDAFPWGGWSDDFALSNGQALWIYVESDVDFYSLGALPAVQPTYELVIGNNVVMLPLDKGALNSANLVGDDMGATTVGYFDGTTQLWSTVDAFPWGGWSDDFATSIGAPLWIYTETEGTWPVAAAKVRQNIKTKSK
;
A
#
# COMPACT_ATOMS: atom_id res chain seq x y z
N MET A 1 -30.07 -34.28 45.55
CA MET A 1 -29.42 -33.12 44.87
C MET A 1 -28.76 -33.49 43.53
N LYS A 2 -29.32 -34.45 42.74
CA LYS A 2 -28.71 -34.91 41.47
C LYS A 2 -29.54 -34.55 40.20
N LYS A 3 -30.64 -33.81 40.35
CA LYS A 3 -31.61 -33.56 39.27
C LYS A 3 -31.30 -32.35 38.37
N PHE A 4 -30.26 -31.58 38.69
CA PHE A 4 -29.85 -30.38 37.93
C PHE A 4 -28.58 -30.55 37.11
N ILE A 5 -27.88 -31.70 37.23
CA ILE A 5 -26.62 -31.92 36.50
C ILE A 5 -26.88 -32.08 35.00
N LEU A 6 -27.92 -32.81 34.62
CA LEU A 6 -28.26 -33.07 33.22
C LEU A 6 -28.63 -31.80 32.43
N PRO A 7 -29.54 -30.91 32.90
CA PRO A 7 -29.84 -29.67 32.18
C PRO A 7 -28.63 -28.72 32.14
N LEU A 8 -27.77 -28.73 33.16
CA LEU A 8 -26.55 -27.90 33.20
C LEU A 8 -25.49 -28.38 32.19
N VAL A 9 -25.30 -29.70 32.07
CA VAL A 9 -24.40 -30.29 31.06
C VAL A 9 -24.94 -30.08 29.65
N LEU A 10 -26.26 -30.12 29.47
CA LEU A 10 -26.87 -29.83 28.17
C LEU A 10 -26.71 -28.35 27.78
N LEU A 11 -26.86 -27.42 28.72
CA LEU A 11 -26.59 -25.99 28.52
C LEU A 11 -25.10 -25.73 28.20
N LEU A 12 -24.19 -26.42 28.88
CA LEU A 12 -22.75 -26.35 28.58
C LEU A 12 -22.43 -26.92 27.20
N ALA A 13 -23.02 -28.06 26.82
CA ALA A 13 -22.82 -28.68 25.52
C ALA A 13 -23.41 -27.85 24.38
N ILE A 14 -24.58 -27.22 24.58
CA ILE A 14 -25.17 -26.28 23.62
C ILE A 14 -24.35 -24.98 23.57
N GLY A 15 -23.82 -24.49 24.70
CA GLY A 15 -22.90 -23.35 24.72
C GLY A 15 -21.57 -23.62 24.01
N MET A 16 -21.08 -24.87 24.03
CA MET A 16 -19.91 -25.31 23.25
C MET A 16 -20.22 -25.53 21.77
N LEU A 17 -21.45 -25.90 21.40
CA LEU A 17 -21.90 -25.97 19.99
C LEU A 17 -22.24 -24.59 19.41
N ALA A 18 -22.68 -23.66 20.25
CA ALA A 18 -22.96 -22.26 19.92
C ALA A 18 -21.77 -21.33 20.23
N ALA A 19 -20.58 -21.88 20.48
CA ALA A 19 -19.33 -21.19 20.20
C ALA A 19 -19.20 -21.13 18.68
N VAL A 20 -20.07 -20.28 18.12
CA VAL A 20 -20.21 -19.90 16.74
C VAL A 20 -18.83 -19.69 16.18
N GLU A 21 -18.60 -20.38 15.06
CA GLU A 21 -17.61 -20.09 14.03
C GLU A 21 -17.09 -18.67 14.20
N SER A 22 -15.96 -18.52 14.90
CA SER A 22 -15.20 -17.28 14.76
C SER A 22 -14.99 -17.14 13.26
N ASP A 23 -15.48 -16.04 12.68
CA ASP A 23 -15.21 -15.72 11.28
C ASP A 23 -13.75 -16.09 11.00
N PRO A 24 -13.46 -16.80 9.89
CA PRO A 24 -12.11 -17.26 9.60
C PRO A 24 -11.17 -16.10 9.85
N SER A 25 -10.28 -16.24 10.85
CA SER A 25 -9.37 -15.20 11.32
C SER A 25 -8.90 -14.42 10.12
N ALA A 26 -9.37 -13.18 9.97
CA ALA A 26 -8.98 -12.35 8.84
C ALA A 26 -7.46 -12.44 8.75
N VAL A 27 -6.92 -12.74 7.57
CA VAL A 27 -5.47 -12.81 7.39
C VAL A 27 -4.94 -11.41 7.68
N VAL A 28 -4.44 -11.21 8.90
CA VAL A 28 -3.86 -9.94 9.33
C VAL A 28 -2.42 -9.95 8.86
N GLY A 29 -2.12 -9.05 7.92
CA GLY A 29 -0.76 -8.78 7.46
C GLY A 29 -0.25 -7.47 8.04
N TYR A 30 1.04 -7.21 7.84
CA TYR A 30 1.61 -5.90 8.12
C TYR A 30 2.72 -5.55 7.15
N VAL A 31 2.90 -4.25 6.90
CA VAL A 31 4.09 -3.69 6.26
C VAL A 31 4.64 -2.60 7.17
N LYS A 32 5.94 -2.69 7.47
CA LYS A 32 6.66 -1.76 8.35
C LYS A 32 7.42 -0.73 7.51
N TYR A 33 7.32 0.54 7.88
CA TYR A 33 8.09 1.65 7.32
C TYR A 33 8.88 2.33 8.45
N PRO A 34 10.20 2.10 8.54
CA PRO A 34 11.04 2.85 9.46
C PRO A 34 11.19 4.28 8.95
N CYS A 35 10.54 5.22 9.61
CA CYS A 35 10.62 6.64 9.28
C CYS A 35 11.69 7.28 10.17
N VAL A 36 12.53 8.12 9.58
CA VAL A 36 13.55 8.89 10.30
C VAL A 36 13.12 10.34 10.45
N ALA A 37 13.70 11.07 11.39
CA ALA A 37 13.45 12.51 11.51
C ALA A 37 13.70 13.24 10.17
N GLY A 38 12.69 13.98 9.70
CA GLY A 38 12.67 14.60 8.38
C GLY A 38 11.57 14.05 7.49
N ASN A 39 11.79 14.13 6.17
CA ASN A 39 10.85 13.63 5.18
C ASN A 39 10.97 12.11 5.02
N ASN A 40 9.85 11.44 4.79
CA ASN A 40 9.80 10.02 4.47
C ASN A 40 8.70 9.74 3.46
N MET A 41 8.82 8.60 2.79
CA MET A 41 7.73 8.01 2.01
C MET A 41 7.27 6.73 2.68
N LEU A 42 5.95 6.56 2.78
CA LEU A 42 5.30 5.31 3.20
C LEU A 42 4.11 5.02 2.30
N ALA A 43 3.45 3.88 2.49
CA ALA A 43 2.20 3.58 1.81
C ALA A 43 1.22 2.84 2.73
N LEU A 44 -0.02 2.68 2.25
CA LEU A 44 -1.10 1.97 2.95
C LEU A 44 -1.48 0.65 2.25
N PRO A 45 -0.58 -0.36 2.20
CA PRO A 45 -0.85 -1.63 1.52
C PRO A 45 -2.00 -2.44 2.12
N MET A 46 -2.22 -2.34 3.43
CA MET A 46 -3.28 -3.07 4.14
C MET A 46 -4.57 -2.24 4.17
N VAL A 47 -5.69 -2.89 4.51
CA VAL A 47 -6.91 -2.16 4.91
C VAL A 47 -6.70 -1.62 6.31
N ASP A 48 -6.07 -0.44 6.39
CA ASP A 48 -5.76 0.26 7.62
C ASP A 48 -6.99 0.88 8.27
N ALA A 49 -6.87 1.20 9.57
CA ALA A 49 -7.91 1.87 10.34
C ALA A 49 -8.01 3.39 10.04
N TYR A 50 -7.00 3.97 9.39
CA TYR A 50 -6.92 5.39 9.10
C TYR A 50 -7.76 5.74 7.87
N THR A 51 -8.66 6.70 8.01
CA THR A 51 -9.54 7.13 6.91
C THR A 51 -9.13 8.49 6.34
N THR A 52 -8.40 9.29 7.10
CA THR A 52 -7.98 10.64 6.73
C THR A 52 -6.51 10.93 7.07
N ALA A 53 -5.95 11.94 6.41
CA ALA A 53 -4.54 12.31 6.52
C ALA A 53 -4.18 12.80 7.93
N ASN A 54 -5.06 13.59 8.56
CA ASN A 54 -4.86 14.06 9.94
C ASN A 54 -4.89 12.91 10.97
N GLU A 55 -5.77 11.92 10.81
CA GLU A 55 -5.85 10.73 11.69
C GLU A 55 -4.54 9.95 11.66
N LEU A 56 -4.00 9.72 10.46
CA LEU A 56 -2.70 9.09 10.29
C LEU A 56 -1.59 9.95 10.88
N GLY A 57 -1.60 11.26 10.59
CA GLY A 57 -0.58 12.20 11.05
C GLY A 57 -0.51 12.26 12.57
N ASP A 58 -1.66 12.38 13.24
CA ASP A 58 -1.76 12.36 14.70
C ASP A 58 -1.27 11.02 15.28
N ALA A 59 -1.58 9.90 14.62
CA ALA A 59 -1.20 8.56 15.08
C ALA A 59 0.32 8.32 15.08
N ILE A 60 1.06 8.97 14.17
CA ILE A 60 2.53 8.84 14.08
C ILE A 60 3.27 10.11 14.50
N SER A 61 2.56 11.13 15.00
CA SER A 61 3.14 12.45 15.30
C SER A 61 3.86 13.09 14.11
N ALA A 62 3.32 12.91 12.90
CA ALA A 62 3.77 13.64 11.73
C ALA A 62 3.27 15.09 11.78
N THR A 63 4.09 16.03 11.30
CA THR A 63 3.69 17.44 11.16
C THR A 63 3.24 17.79 9.76
N THR A 64 3.50 16.91 8.79
CA THR A 64 3.06 17.05 7.41
C THR A 64 2.66 15.68 6.89
N VAL A 65 1.52 15.61 6.19
CA VAL A 65 1.09 14.45 5.43
C VAL A 65 0.69 14.92 4.05
N GLY A 66 1.15 14.25 3.01
CA GLY A 66 0.87 14.63 1.64
C GLY A 66 0.80 13.45 0.69
N TYR A 67 0.26 13.72 -0.49
CA TYR A 67 0.20 12.78 -1.59
C TYR A 67 0.63 13.47 -2.88
N PHE A 68 1.10 12.68 -3.83
CA PHE A 68 1.39 13.20 -5.17
C PHE A 68 0.11 13.12 -6.01
N ASP A 69 -0.36 14.27 -6.47
CA ASP A 69 -1.46 14.33 -7.43
C ASP A 69 -0.90 14.10 -8.83
N THR A 70 -1.08 12.87 -9.32
CA THR A 70 -0.64 12.45 -10.64
C THR A 70 -1.23 13.31 -11.76
N ALA A 71 -2.46 13.79 -11.64
CA ALA A 71 -3.10 14.56 -12.72
C ALA A 71 -2.48 15.95 -12.88
N THR A 72 -2.11 16.59 -11.77
CA THR A 72 -1.46 17.90 -11.78
C THR A 72 0.07 17.84 -11.73
N GLN A 73 0.62 16.66 -11.47
CA GLN A 73 2.04 16.38 -11.23
C GLN A 73 2.65 17.22 -10.11
N LEU A 74 1.88 17.44 -9.04
CA LEU A 74 2.29 18.25 -7.90
C LEU A 74 2.04 17.50 -6.59
N TRP A 75 2.86 17.81 -5.59
CA TRP A 75 2.60 17.38 -4.22
C TRP A 75 1.50 18.25 -3.62
N SER A 76 0.54 17.60 -2.98
CA SER A 76 -0.46 18.23 -2.12
C SER A 76 -0.20 17.81 -0.68
N THR A 77 -0.09 18.77 0.22
CA THR A 77 0.25 18.53 1.63
C THR A 77 -0.75 19.18 2.56
N VAL A 78 -0.95 18.56 3.72
CA VAL A 78 -1.62 19.13 4.86
C VAL A 78 -0.62 19.17 6.03
N ASP A 79 -0.64 20.27 6.78
CA ASP A 79 0.33 20.55 7.82
C ASP A 79 -0.36 20.70 9.18
N ALA A 80 0.26 20.15 10.22
CA ALA A 80 -0.19 20.33 11.59
C ALA A 80 0.14 21.74 12.09
N PHE A 81 -0.78 22.36 12.81
CA PHE A 81 -0.52 23.65 13.44
C PHE A 81 0.24 23.50 14.77
N PRO A 82 1.17 24.42 15.09
CA PRO A 82 1.88 24.39 16.38
C PRO A 82 0.98 24.50 17.62
N TRP A 83 -0.25 25.00 17.46
CA TRP A 83 -1.25 25.14 18.53
C TRP A 83 -2.32 24.02 18.49
N GLY A 84 -2.13 22.99 17.67
CA GLY A 84 -3.05 21.88 17.48
C GLY A 84 -4.01 22.05 16.30
N GLY A 85 -4.43 20.92 15.73
CA GLY A 85 -5.24 20.85 14.51
C GLY A 85 -4.39 20.83 13.23
N TRP A 86 -5.06 20.79 12.08
CA TRP A 86 -4.46 20.64 10.75
C TRP A 86 -4.94 21.73 9.79
N SER A 87 -4.11 22.07 8.80
CA SER A 87 -4.40 23.11 7.81
C SER A 87 -5.55 22.77 6.89
N ASP A 88 -5.72 21.48 6.58
CA ASP A 88 -6.78 20.89 5.77
C ASP A 88 -6.81 19.38 6.08
N ASP A 89 -7.58 18.61 5.31
CA ASP A 89 -7.61 17.16 5.39
C ASP A 89 -7.92 16.52 4.03
N PHE A 90 -7.53 15.25 3.85
CA PHE A 90 -7.91 14.47 2.68
C PHE A 90 -8.15 13.00 3.05
N ALA A 91 -9.03 12.36 2.28
CA ALA A 91 -9.34 10.95 2.46
C ALA A 91 -8.16 10.07 2.02
N LEU A 92 -7.85 9.08 2.83
CA LEU A 92 -6.85 8.05 2.51
C LEU A 92 -7.49 6.88 1.78
N SER A 93 -6.73 6.28 0.88
CA SER A 93 -7.14 5.11 0.12
C SER A 93 -6.11 3.98 0.23
N ASN A 94 -6.57 2.74 0.09
CA ASN A 94 -5.68 1.59 0.10
C ASN A 94 -4.70 1.66 -1.09
N GLY A 95 -3.43 1.34 -0.82
CA GLY A 95 -2.33 1.43 -1.77
C GLY A 95 -1.81 2.86 -2.00
N GLN A 96 -2.33 3.87 -1.32
CA GLN A 96 -1.85 5.23 -1.48
C GLN A 96 -0.44 5.37 -0.89
N ALA A 97 0.48 5.86 -1.72
CA ALA A 97 1.80 6.28 -1.27
C ALA A 97 1.71 7.72 -0.74
N LEU A 98 2.34 7.97 0.40
CA LEU A 98 2.25 9.21 1.14
C LEU A 98 3.64 9.76 1.41
N TRP A 99 3.76 11.08 1.28
CA TRP A 99 4.87 11.87 1.80
C TRP A 99 4.54 12.28 3.22
N ILE A 100 5.46 12.08 4.15
CA ILE A 100 5.28 12.51 5.53
C ILE A 100 6.51 13.25 6.04
N TYR A 101 6.30 14.16 6.99
CA TYR A 101 7.38 14.73 7.79
C TYR A 101 7.17 14.38 9.26
N VAL A 102 8.20 13.86 9.90
CA VAL A 102 8.21 13.55 11.34
C VAL A 102 9.40 14.23 12.02
N GLU A 103 9.22 14.74 13.24
CA GLU A 103 10.29 15.44 13.97
C GLU A 103 11.28 14.49 14.66
N SER A 104 10.91 13.21 14.78
CA SER A 104 11.73 12.16 15.38
C SER A 104 11.50 10.83 14.67
N ASP A 105 12.48 9.93 14.75
CA ASP A 105 12.36 8.57 14.22
C ASP A 105 11.12 7.88 14.77
N VAL A 106 10.33 7.27 13.87
CA VAL A 106 9.10 6.55 14.20
C VAL A 106 8.91 5.39 13.23
N ASP A 107 8.55 4.23 13.75
CA ASP A 107 8.14 3.11 12.91
C ASP A 107 6.65 3.20 12.62
N PHE A 108 6.28 3.37 11.35
CA PHE A 108 4.89 3.23 10.92
C PHE A 108 4.62 1.78 10.51
N TYR A 109 3.41 1.30 10.84
CA TYR A 109 2.95 -0.03 10.47
C TYR A 109 1.60 0.08 9.79
N SER A 110 1.53 -0.26 8.50
CA SER A 110 0.26 -0.54 7.84
C SER A 110 -0.21 -1.92 8.30
N LEU A 111 -1.27 -1.96 9.10
CA LEU A 111 -1.75 -3.11 9.85
C LEU A 111 -3.23 -3.32 9.56
N GLY A 112 -3.59 -4.49 9.05
CA GLY A 112 -4.99 -4.77 8.78
C GLY A 112 -5.23 -6.05 8.00
N ALA A 113 -6.46 -6.15 7.50
CA ALA A 113 -6.82 -7.20 6.56
C ALA A 113 -6.13 -6.96 5.22
N LEU A 114 -5.82 -8.04 4.49
CA LEU A 114 -5.45 -7.92 3.08
C LEU A 114 -6.61 -7.27 2.30
N PRO A 115 -6.31 -6.35 1.38
CA PRO A 115 -7.35 -5.72 0.58
C PRO A 115 -8.02 -6.76 -0.33
N ALA A 116 -9.34 -6.70 -0.43
CA ALA A 116 -10.12 -7.62 -1.26
C ALA A 116 -9.84 -7.45 -2.76
N VAL A 117 -9.42 -6.23 -3.15
CA VAL A 117 -9.00 -5.86 -4.49
C VAL A 117 -7.68 -5.11 -4.36
N GLN A 118 -6.68 -5.55 -5.11
CA GLN A 118 -5.38 -4.90 -5.13
C GLN A 118 -5.48 -3.50 -5.76
N PRO A 119 -4.72 -2.51 -5.25
CA PRO A 119 -4.74 -1.17 -5.78
C PRO A 119 -4.27 -1.13 -7.24
N THR A 120 -4.95 -0.31 -8.04
CA THR A 120 -4.58 0.01 -9.42
C THR A 120 -4.42 1.52 -9.56
N TYR A 121 -3.44 1.93 -10.34
CA TYR A 121 -3.04 3.32 -10.51
C TYR A 121 -3.26 3.74 -11.95
N GLU A 122 -3.96 4.85 -12.14
CA GLU A 122 -4.00 5.54 -13.43
C GLU A 122 -2.70 6.32 -13.61
N LEU A 123 -1.96 5.95 -14.64
CA LEU A 123 -0.68 6.53 -15.00
C LEU A 123 -0.88 7.60 -16.07
N VAL A 124 -0.24 8.74 -15.89
CA VAL A 124 -0.14 9.80 -16.91
C VAL A 124 1.27 9.86 -17.47
N ILE A 125 1.42 10.46 -18.65
CA ILE A 125 2.74 10.80 -19.19
C ILE A 125 3.45 11.75 -18.23
N GLY A 126 4.66 11.39 -17.83
CA GLY A 126 5.45 12.11 -16.85
C GLY A 126 5.50 11.39 -15.51
N ASN A 127 5.44 12.17 -14.43
CA ASN A 127 5.67 11.67 -13.08
C ASN A 127 4.40 11.08 -12.47
N ASN A 128 4.59 9.98 -11.76
CA ASN A 128 3.58 9.24 -11.02
C ASN A 128 4.20 8.76 -9.71
N VAL A 129 3.39 8.58 -8.68
CA VAL A 129 3.81 7.88 -7.46
C VAL A 129 2.84 6.74 -7.21
N VAL A 130 3.40 5.55 -7.01
CA VAL A 130 2.64 4.32 -6.80
C VAL A 130 3.20 3.58 -5.59
N MET A 131 2.47 2.60 -5.09
CA MET A 131 3.01 1.59 -4.18
C MET A 131 3.09 0.27 -4.95
N LEU A 132 4.18 -0.48 -4.81
CA LEU A 132 4.31 -1.82 -5.39
C LEU A 132 3.26 -2.77 -4.75
N PRO A 133 2.26 -3.28 -5.49
CA PRO A 133 1.17 -4.06 -4.91
C PRO A 133 1.61 -5.37 -4.25
N LEU A 134 0.84 -5.79 -3.24
CA LEU A 134 1.16 -6.97 -2.41
C LEU A 134 1.27 -8.30 -3.18
N ASP A 135 0.68 -8.41 -4.36
CA ASP A 135 0.69 -9.58 -5.24
C ASP A 135 1.79 -9.51 -6.32
N LYS A 136 2.56 -8.42 -6.37
CA LYS A 136 3.64 -8.18 -7.34
C LYS A 136 5.03 -8.44 -6.75
N GLY A 137 5.14 -9.36 -5.78
CA GLY A 137 6.42 -9.68 -5.12
C GLY A 137 7.53 -10.28 -5.99
N ALA A 138 7.21 -10.66 -7.24
CA ALA A 138 8.22 -11.04 -8.23
C ALA A 138 8.99 -9.82 -8.78
N LEU A 139 8.44 -8.62 -8.68
CA LEU A 139 9.10 -7.36 -9.07
C LEU A 139 9.99 -6.89 -7.91
N ASN A 140 11.10 -7.59 -7.71
CA ASN A 140 12.01 -7.41 -6.57
C ASN A 140 13.23 -6.52 -6.88
N SER A 141 13.25 -5.89 -8.06
CA SER A 141 14.22 -4.88 -8.45
C SER A 141 13.57 -3.79 -9.30
N ALA A 142 14.18 -2.60 -9.32
CA ALA A 142 13.65 -1.42 -9.96
C ALA A 142 13.50 -1.59 -11.48
N ASN A 143 14.46 -2.24 -12.13
CA ASN A 143 14.36 -2.56 -13.56
C ASN A 143 13.14 -3.45 -13.90
N LEU A 144 12.82 -4.46 -13.08
CA LEU A 144 11.68 -5.35 -13.28
C LEU A 144 10.37 -4.58 -13.11
N VAL A 145 10.30 -3.68 -12.13
CA VAL A 145 9.15 -2.77 -11.97
C VAL A 145 9.02 -1.89 -13.21
N GLY A 146 10.11 -1.27 -13.66
CA GLY A 146 10.09 -0.39 -14.80
C GLY A 146 9.69 -1.09 -16.10
N ASP A 147 10.21 -2.29 -16.34
CA ASP A 147 9.85 -3.12 -17.49
C ASP A 147 8.36 -3.56 -17.45
N ASP A 148 7.82 -3.92 -16.28
CA ASP A 148 6.40 -4.32 -16.12
C ASP A 148 5.44 -3.12 -16.29
N MET A 149 5.88 -1.91 -15.94
CA MET A 149 5.11 -0.67 -16.05
C MET A 149 5.26 0.02 -17.41
N GLY A 150 6.30 -0.27 -18.18
CA GLY A 150 6.71 0.58 -19.31
C GLY A 150 7.20 1.96 -18.84
N ALA A 151 7.91 2.00 -17.71
CA ALA A 151 8.51 3.21 -17.18
C ALA A 151 9.90 3.45 -17.77
N THR A 152 10.32 4.71 -17.87
CA THR A 152 11.69 5.09 -18.25
C THR A 152 12.53 5.51 -17.04
N THR A 153 11.90 5.82 -15.90
CA THR A 153 12.58 6.06 -14.63
C THR A 153 11.81 5.40 -13.50
N VAL A 154 12.54 4.74 -12.61
CA VAL A 154 12.02 4.21 -11.33
C VAL A 154 12.86 4.79 -10.20
N GLY A 155 12.22 5.27 -9.15
CA GLY A 155 12.93 5.86 -8.02
C GLY A 155 12.24 5.61 -6.68
N TYR A 156 12.98 5.88 -5.62
CA TYR A 156 12.48 5.90 -4.26
C TYR A 156 13.08 7.10 -3.52
N PHE A 157 12.39 7.55 -2.47
CA PHE A 157 12.92 8.57 -1.58
C PHE A 157 13.69 7.90 -0.45
N ASP A 158 14.97 8.22 -0.31
CA ASP A 158 15.78 7.76 0.81
C ASP A 158 15.65 8.73 1.97
N GLY A 159 14.87 8.34 2.99
CA GLY A 159 14.71 9.12 4.22
C GLY A 159 16.02 9.37 4.96
N THR A 160 17.03 8.51 4.84
CA THR A 160 18.30 8.70 5.56
C THR A 160 19.13 9.82 4.93
N THR A 161 19.20 9.84 3.60
CA THR A 161 19.96 10.86 2.86
C THR A 161 19.14 12.09 2.51
N GLN A 162 17.82 12.04 2.70
CA GLN A 162 16.85 13.08 2.33
C GLN A 162 16.89 13.43 0.83
N LEU A 163 17.12 12.41 -0.01
CA LEU A 163 17.26 12.55 -1.46
C LEU A 163 16.45 11.50 -2.21
N TRP A 164 16.06 11.85 -3.44
CA TRP A 164 15.55 10.87 -4.39
C TRP A 164 16.72 10.08 -4.99
N SER A 165 16.56 8.76 -5.03
CA SER A 165 17.42 7.85 -5.78
C SER A 165 16.61 7.31 -6.96
N THR A 166 17.16 7.43 -8.16
CA THR A 166 16.50 7.04 -9.41
C THR A 166 17.40 6.16 -10.25
N VAL A 167 16.77 5.25 -11.00
CA VAL A 167 17.39 4.50 -12.08
C VAL A 167 16.63 4.77 -13.36
N ASP A 168 17.37 4.99 -14.43
CA ASP A 168 16.83 5.34 -15.74
C ASP A 168 17.08 4.24 -16.76
N ALA A 169 16.10 4.01 -17.63
CA ALA A 169 16.19 3.11 -18.78
C ALA A 169 17.04 3.74 -19.88
N PHE A 170 17.87 2.93 -20.54
CA PHE A 170 18.64 3.38 -21.69
C PHE A 170 17.78 3.39 -22.97
N PRO A 171 17.97 4.38 -23.87
CA PRO A 171 17.26 4.40 -25.16
C PRO A 171 17.50 3.19 -26.06
N TRP A 172 18.58 2.44 -25.83
CA TRP A 172 18.95 1.22 -26.56
C TRP A 172 18.64 -0.07 -25.78
N GLY A 173 17.91 0.03 -24.68
CA GLY A 173 17.56 -1.09 -23.79
C GLY A 173 18.51 -1.28 -22.62
N GLY A 174 17.97 -1.83 -21.52
CA GLY A 174 18.66 -1.97 -20.24
C GLY A 174 18.48 -0.75 -19.32
N TRP A 175 19.10 -0.80 -18.15
CA TRP A 175 18.97 0.20 -17.09
C TRP A 175 20.35 0.68 -16.62
N SER A 176 20.42 1.94 -16.18
CA SER A 176 21.64 2.63 -15.76
C SER A 176 22.26 2.10 -14.47
N ASP A 177 21.42 1.66 -13.55
CA ASP A 177 21.76 0.96 -12.30
C ASP A 177 20.54 0.15 -11.87
N ASP A 178 20.54 -0.42 -10.67
CA ASP A 178 19.40 -1.12 -10.11
C ASP A 178 19.36 -1.00 -8.58
N PHE A 179 18.17 -1.13 -8.00
CA PHE A 179 17.99 -1.24 -6.55
C PHE A 179 16.90 -2.25 -6.23
N ALA A 180 16.99 -2.85 -5.04
CA ALA A 180 16.01 -3.83 -4.60
C ALA A 180 14.68 -3.16 -4.29
N THR A 181 13.59 -3.77 -4.75
CA THR A 181 12.21 -3.35 -4.43
C THR A 181 11.51 -4.43 -3.61
N SER A 182 10.45 -4.03 -2.91
CA SER A 182 9.61 -4.95 -2.14
C SER A 182 8.16 -4.54 -2.22
N ILE A 183 7.25 -5.50 -2.09
CA ILE A 183 5.82 -5.20 -1.96
C ILE A 183 5.57 -4.16 -0.85
N GLY A 184 4.63 -3.26 -1.08
CA GLY A 184 4.37 -2.12 -0.21
C GLY A 184 5.33 -0.95 -0.39
N ALA A 185 6.42 -1.07 -1.17
CA ALA A 185 7.34 0.06 -1.35
C ALA A 185 6.67 1.20 -2.15
N PRO A 186 6.67 2.44 -1.64
CA PRO A 186 6.31 3.60 -2.44
C PRO A 186 7.43 3.90 -3.45
N LEU A 187 7.05 4.11 -4.70
CA LEU A 187 7.97 4.31 -5.83
C LEU A 187 7.54 5.54 -6.65
N TRP A 188 8.54 6.32 -7.06
CA TRP A 188 8.41 7.34 -8.07
C TRP A 188 8.61 6.72 -9.46
N ILE A 189 7.70 7.02 -10.38
CA ILE A 189 7.67 6.41 -11.70
C ILE A 189 7.55 7.50 -12.75
N TYR A 190 8.46 7.52 -13.72
CA TYR A 190 8.29 8.29 -14.94
C TYR A 190 7.91 7.34 -16.08
N THR A 191 6.85 7.66 -16.82
CA THR A 191 6.48 6.93 -18.04
C THR A 191 6.17 7.89 -19.19
N GLU A 192 6.41 7.43 -20.41
CA GLU A 192 6.10 8.17 -21.64
C GLU A 192 4.73 7.81 -22.22
N THR A 193 3.98 6.93 -21.56
CA THR A 193 2.67 6.47 -22.01
C THR A 193 1.65 6.52 -20.87
N GLU A 194 0.43 6.95 -21.19
CA GLU A 194 -0.70 6.81 -20.26
C GLU A 194 -1.14 5.34 -20.16
N GLY A 195 -1.74 4.96 -19.04
CA GLY A 195 -2.28 3.61 -18.86
C GLY A 195 -2.76 3.35 -17.44
N THR A 196 -3.11 2.09 -17.16
CA THR A 196 -3.44 1.63 -15.81
C THR A 196 -2.47 0.54 -15.40
N TRP A 197 -1.94 0.62 -14.18
CA TRP A 197 -1.04 -0.40 -13.65
C TRP A 197 -1.39 -0.79 -12.20
N PRO A 198 -1.31 -2.07 -11.81
CA PRO A 198 -1.10 -3.23 -12.68
C PRO A 198 -2.22 -3.42 -13.69
N VAL A 199 -1.86 -3.87 -14.90
CA VAL A 199 -2.87 -4.23 -15.91
C VAL A 199 -3.64 -5.44 -15.40
N ALA A 200 -4.97 -5.36 -15.36
CA ALA A 200 -5.81 -6.48 -14.99
C ALA A 200 -5.50 -7.68 -15.89
N ALA A 201 -5.29 -8.86 -15.28
CA ALA A 201 -5.03 -10.07 -16.04
C ALA A 201 -6.13 -10.28 -17.10
N ALA A 202 -5.75 -10.34 -18.37
CA ALA A 202 -6.70 -10.64 -19.44
C ALA A 202 -7.36 -11.98 -19.12
N LYS A 203 -8.68 -11.98 -18.88
CA LYS A 203 -9.44 -13.22 -18.68
C LYS A 203 -9.39 -14.02 -19.98
N VAL A 204 -8.42 -14.93 -20.09
CA VAL A 204 -8.38 -15.89 -21.19
C VAL A 204 -9.61 -16.77 -21.05
N ARG A 205 -10.63 -16.50 -21.87
CA ARG A 205 -11.75 -17.43 -22.04
C ARG A 205 -11.18 -18.68 -22.70
N GLN A 206 -10.83 -19.69 -21.90
CA GLN A 206 -10.53 -21.01 -22.43
C GLN A 206 -11.82 -21.55 -23.03
N ASN A 207 -11.95 -21.48 -24.36
CA ASN A 207 -12.98 -22.20 -25.10
C ASN A 207 -12.67 -23.69 -24.99
N ILE A 208 -13.16 -24.34 -23.93
CA ILE A 208 -13.16 -25.78 -23.81
C ILE A 208 -14.10 -26.31 -24.89
N LYS A 209 -13.52 -26.70 -26.03
CA LYS A 209 -14.24 -27.49 -27.04
C LYS A 209 -14.51 -28.86 -26.43
N THR A 210 -15.67 -29.04 -25.83
CA THR A 210 -16.19 -30.37 -25.52
C THR A 210 -16.38 -31.13 -26.83
N LYS A 211 -15.48 -32.07 -27.13
CA LYS A 211 -15.74 -33.10 -28.13
C LYS A 211 -16.80 -34.04 -27.56
N SER A 212 -18.04 -33.92 -28.03
CA SER A 212 -19.02 -34.99 -27.86
C SER A 212 -18.60 -36.18 -28.74
N LYS A 213 -18.47 -37.34 -28.12
CA LYS A 213 -18.31 -38.64 -28.80
C LYS A 213 -19.62 -39.04 -29.48
#